data_AF-A0A7S1X7Q3-F1
#
_entry.id   AF-A0A7S1X7Q3-F1
#
_cell.length_a   1.000
_cell.length_b   1.000
_cell.length_c   1.000
_cell.angle_alpha   90.00
_cell.angle_beta   90.00
_cell.angle_gamma   90.00
#
_symmetry.space_group_name_H-M   'P 1'
#
loop_
_entity.id
_entity.type
_entity.pdbx_description
1 polymer ?
#
loop_
_entity_poly.entity_id
_entity_poly.type
_entity_poly.pdbx_seq_one_letter_code
_entity_poly.pdbx_strand_id
1 'polypeptide(L)'
;RIRSMKTNDTERVAAAVDAAGGELGRVPEWGLPADLKKMKVALHLGYDGSQYKGLQINRATSEGRTVEHFLEAAIFKVGGIRDSNMGDLTKVGWSRASRTDKGVHSLASVVALKMLVPESGDTFAADPEGIQIASSINKHLPNNIRVLSCQRVPKSFRARQQAADRRYEYFLPAWVIGIAGEDADEDARRLKLLREALKSMEGTNAFHNLTSMSQYSKRNNSFRFSSRSKNAHFNRPKPGGDGDVTEQTTGDVSTAATALTDEELSSDDVSSSVISSDDEEGEEEEEGA
;
A
#
# COMPACT_ATOMS: atom_id res chain seq x y z
N ARG A 1 -2.12 5.44 -28.71
CA ARG A 1 -1.25 6.57 -29.14
C ARG A 1 -1.68 7.80 -28.33
N ILE A 2 -1.15 7.99 -27.12
CA ILE A 2 -1.37 9.22 -26.35
C ILE A 2 -0.82 10.36 -27.21
N ARG A 3 -1.69 11.29 -27.61
CA ARG A 3 -1.29 12.38 -28.50
C ARG A 3 -0.36 13.29 -27.73
N SER A 4 0.89 13.42 -28.20
CA SER A 4 1.70 14.59 -27.85
C SER A 4 0.89 15.84 -28.21
N MET A 5 0.77 16.79 -27.28
CA MET A 5 0.03 18.02 -27.51
C MET A 5 0.54 18.69 -28.79
N LYS A 6 -0.37 19.00 -29.72
CA LYS A 6 -0.04 19.79 -30.92
C LYS A 6 0.00 21.27 -30.54
N THR A 7 0.65 22.09 -31.35
CA THR A 7 0.71 23.55 -31.18
C THR A 7 -0.68 24.20 -31.06
N ASN A 8 -1.68 23.69 -31.77
CA ASN A 8 -3.06 24.17 -31.67
C ASN A 8 -3.74 23.74 -30.35
N ASP A 9 -3.31 22.63 -29.75
CA ASP A 9 -3.81 22.21 -28.44
C ASP A 9 -3.22 23.11 -27.35
N THR A 10 -1.94 23.52 -27.46
CA THR A 10 -1.33 24.47 -26.52
C THR A 10 -1.98 25.86 -26.55
N GLU A 11 -2.47 26.32 -27.71
CA GLU A 11 -3.24 27.57 -27.80
C GLU A 11 -4.64 27.44 -27.19
N ARG A 12 -5.31 26.30 -27.40
CA ARG A 12 -6.59 25.97 -26.74
C ARG A 12 -6.45 25.86 -25.23
N VAL A 13 -5.35 25.29 -24.77
CA VAL A 13 -4.96 25.23 -23.37
C VAL A 13 -4.84 26.63 -22.77
N ALA A 14 -4.06 27.52 -23.41
CA ALA A 14 -3.88 28.89 -22.94
C ALA A 14 -5.23 29.63 -22.84
N ALA A 15 -6.07 29.52 -23.88
CA ALA A 15 -7.40 30.11 -23.89
C ALA A 15 -8.34 29.55 -22.81
N ALA A 16 -8.26 28.24 -22.49
CA ALA A 16 -9.04 27.63 -21.42
C ALA A 16 -8.58 28.07 -20.02
N VAL A 17 -7.27 28.22 -19.81
CA VAL A 17 -6.68 28.72 -18.57
C VAL A 17 -7.09 30.18 -18.32
N ASP A 18 -7.09 31.00 -19.37
CA ASP A 18 -7.54 32.40 -19.31
C ASP A 18 -9.05 32.52 -19.05
N ALA A 19 -9.88 31.67 -19.69
CA ALA A 19 -11.33 31.67 -19.51
C ALA A 19 -11.79 31.20 -18.11
N ALA A 20 -11.00 30.35 -17.44
CA ALA A 20 -11.29 29.85 -16.10
C ALA A 20 -10.75 30.75 -14.97
N GLY A 21 -10.31 31.98 -15.27
CA GLY A 21 -9.87 32.95 -14.25
C GLY A 21 -8.68 32.47 -13.41
N GLY A 22 -7.82 31.61 -13.95
CA GLY A 22 -6.67 31.05 -13.24
C GLY A 22 -6.99 29.87 -12.29
N GLU A 23 -8.24 29.38 -12.23
CA GLU A 23 -8.62 28.21 -11.41
C GLU A 23 -8.32 26.85 -12.06
N LEU A 24 -8.04 26.82 -13.37
CA LEU A 24 -7.48 25.62 -14.01
C LEU A 24 -6.00 25.54 -13.65
N GLY A 25 -5.72 24.88 -12.53
CA GLY A 25 -4.37 24.44 -12.17
C GLY A 25 -3.64 23.77 -13.33
N ARG A 26 -2.31 23.71 -13.19
CA ARG A 26 -1.32 23.22 -14.17
C ARG A 26 -1.89 22.20 -15.17
N VAL A 27 -1.73 22.50 -16.46
CA VAL A 27 -2.22 21.67 -17.57
C VAL A 27 -1.50 20.33 -17.59
N PRO A 28 -2.23 19.20 -17.55
CA PRO A 28 -1.63 17.87 -17.54
C PRO A 28 -0.83 17.58 -18.82
N GLU A 29 0.35 16.97 -18.69
CA GLU A 29 1.29 16.77 -19.80
C GLU A 29 0.71 15.89 -20.92
N TRP A 30 -0.29 15.08 -20.57
CA TRP A 30 -0.92 14.10 -21.46
C TRP A 30 -2.34 14.45 -21.89
N GLY A 31 -2.85 15.65 -21.58
CA GLY A 31 -4.18 16.04 -22.06
C GLY A 31 -4.76 17.29 -21.41
N LEU A 32 -5.70 17.91 -22.11
CA LEU A 32 -6.48 19.03 -21.61
C LEU A 32 -7.38 18.59 -20.43
N PRO A 33 -7.57 19.42 -19.39
CA PRO A 33 -8.41 19.08 -18.24
C PRO A 33 -9.84 18.63 -18.57
N ALA A 34 -10.41 19.14 -19.67
CA ALA A 34 -11.74 18.75 -20.16
C ALA A 34 -11.80 17.31 -20.69
N ASP A 35 -10.65 16.78 -21.14
CA ASP A 35 -10.51 15.43 -21.70
C ASP A 35 -9.95 14.45 -20.67
N LEU A 36 -10.03 14.74 -19.38
CA LEU A 36 -9.50 13.86 -18.32
C LEU A 36 -10.62 13.23 -17.51
N LYS A 37 -10.51 11.92 -17.35
CA LYS A 37 -11.43 11.13 -16.53
C LYS A 37 -10.73 10.58 -15.31
N LYS A 38 -11.41 10.65 -14.16
CA LYS A 38 -10.94 10.03 -12.92
C LYS A 38 -11.15 8.52 -12.99
N MET A 39 -10.07 7.75 -13.07
CA MET A 39 -10.09 6.29 -13.11
C MET A 39 -9.28 5.70 -11.97
N LYS A 40 -9.65 4.50 -11.50
CA LYS A 40 -8.83 3.74 -10.55
C LYS A 40 -7.77 2.98 -11.34
N VAL A 41 -6.51 3.17 -10.98
CA VAL A 41 -5.35 2.55 -11.63
C VAL A 41 -4.46 1.86 -10.61
N ALA A 42 -3.70 0.88 -11.06
CA ALA A 42 -2.60 0.24 -10.34
C ALA A 42 -1.29 0.53 -11.07
N LEU A 43 -0.31 1.02 -10.32
CA LEU A 43 1.04 1.32 -10.77
C LEU A 43 1.96 0.21 -10.27
N HIS A 44 2.71 -0.40 -11.18
CA HIS A 44 3.78 -1.33 -10.84
C HIS A 44 5.09 -0.55 -10.74
N LEU A 45 5.80 -0.71 -9.63
CA LEU A 45 6.93 0.13 -9.25
C LEU A 45 8.16 -0.72 -8.98
N GLY A 46 9.29 -0.29 -9.50
CA GLY A 46 10.62 -0.72 -9.09
C GLY A 46 11.40 0.45 -8.50
N TYR A 47 12.18 0.23 -7.44
CA TYR A 47 13.04 1.25 -6.87
C TYR A 47 14.23 0.67 -6.09
N ASP A 48 15.33 1.42 -6.11
CA ASP A 48 16.45 1.23 -5.19
C ASP A 48 16.16 1.95 -3.86
N GLY A 49 15.96 1.17 -2.81
CA GLY A 49 15.63 1.63 -1.47
C GLY A 49 16.73 2.35 -0.71
N SER A 50 17.99 2.31 -1.16
CA SER A 50 19.18 2.74 -0.40
C SER A 50 19.06 4.14 0.20
N GLN A 51 18.46 5.07 -0.54
CA GLN A 51 18.37 6.48 -0.17
C GLN A 51 17.06 6.85 0.55
N TYR A 52 16.17 5.88 0.78
CA TYR A 52 14.80 6.12 1.24
C TYR A 52 14.53 5.55 2.63
N LYS A 53 13.70 6.27 3.39
CA LYS A 53 13.13 5.85 4.68
C LYS A 53 11.89 4.96 4.49
N GLY A 54 11.98 4.04 3.52
CA GLY A 54 10.91 3.12 3.15
C GLY A 54 9.95 3.69 2.10
N LEU A 55 8.94 2.88 1.75
CA LEU A 55 7.91 3.26 0.79
C LEU A 55 7.00 4.36 1.33
N GLN A 56 6.46 4.15 2.55
CA GLN A 56 5.30 4.90 3.04
C GLN A 56 5.63 6.28 3.60
N ILE A 57 4.86 7.31 3.22
CA ILE A 57 4.85 8.62 3.93
C ILE A 57 4.33 8.43 5.36
N ASN A 58 5.13 8.81 6.35
CA ASN A 58 4.77 8.83 7.76
C ASN A 58 4.87 10.25 8.31
N ARG A 59 4.06 10.58 9.33
CA ARG A 59 4.05 11.92 9.96
C ARG A 59 5.40 12.38 10.51
N ALA A 60 6.25 11.44 10.90
CA ALA A 60 7.60 11.71 11.42
C ALA A 60 8.67 11.79 10.32
N THR A 61 8.33 11.46 9.08
CA THR A 61 9.29 11.45 7.97
C THR A 61 9.22 12.78 7.25
N SER A 62 10.36 13.47 7.16
CA SER A 62 10.48 14.69 6.38
C SER A 62 10.16 14.47 4.89
N GLU A 63 9.68 15.52 4.23
CA GLU A 63 9.46 15.55 2.79
C GLU A 63 10.71 15.08 2.02
N GLY A 64 10.51 14.43 0.87
CA GLY A 64 11.59 13.95 0.01
C GLY A 64 12.39 12.76 0.57
N ARG A 65 11.87 12.02 1.55
CA ARG A 65 12.59 10.86 2.13
C ARG A 65 11.93 9.50 1.87
N THR A 66 10.75 9.45 1.27
CA THR A 66 10.04 8.18 0.99
C THR A 66 9.71 8.08 -0.48
N VAL A 67 9.62 6.86 -0.99
CA VAL A 67 9.31 6.60 -2.41
C VAL A 67 7.97 7.22 -2.80
N GLU A 68 6.98 7.17 -1.91
CA GLU A 68 5.66 7.72 -2.18
C GLU A 68 5.61 9.23 -2.28
N HIS A 69 6.48 9.95 -1.56
CA HIS A 69 6.55 11.40 -1.71
C HIS A 69 6.98 11.78 -3.14
N PHE A 70 8.00 11.09 -3.68
CA PHE A 70 8.43 11.30 -5.06
C PHE A 70 7.37 10.84 -6.07
N LEU A 71 6.69 9.72 -5.79
CA LEU A 71 5.64 9.20 -6.66
C LEU A 71 4.42 10.13 -6.71
N GLU A 72 3.93 10.61 -5.56
CA GLU A 72 2.84 11.58 -5.48
C GLU A 72 3.20 12.87 -6.23
N ALA A 73 4.38 13.43 -5.97
CA ALA A 73 4.86 14.64 -6.63
C ALA A 73 5.01 14.45 -8.15
N ALA A 74 5.50 13.30 -8.61
CA ALA A 74 5.63 13.00 -10.02
C ALA A 74 4.26 12.89 -10.70
N ILE A 75 3.29 12.17 -10.09
CA ILE A 75 1.92 12.03 -10.61
C ILE A 75 1.19 13.38 -10.59
N PHE A 76 1.45 14.22 -9.60
CA PHE A 76 0.91 15.58 -9.55
C PHE A 76 1.48 16.46 -10.67
N LYS A 77 2.80 16.43 -10.92
CA LYS A 77 3.46 17.24 -11.95
C LYS A 77 2.96 16.98 -13.37
N VAL A 78 2.62 15.73 -13.66
CA VAL A 78 2.03 15.30 -14.94
C VAL A 78 0.52 15.54 -15.02
N GLY A 79 -0.11 15.95 -13.91
CA GLY A 79 -1.53 16.29 -13.85
C GLY A 79 -2.47 15.12 -13.56
N GLY A 80 -1.96 14.01 -13.01
CA GLY A 80 -2.76 12.87 -12.58
C GLY A 80 -3.51 13.10 -11.25
N ILE A 81 -3.10 14.08 -10.46
CA ILE A 81 -3.72 14.48 -9.18
C ILE A 81 -4.12 15.95 -9.28
N ARG A 82 -5.34 16.29 -8.85
CA ARG A 82 -5.79 17.69 -8.75
C ARG A 82 -5.10 18.41 -7.59
N ASP A 83 -4.92 19.72 -7.71
CA ASP A 83 -4.35 20.57 -6.65
C ASP A 83 -5.06 20.39 -5.30
N SER A 84 -6.38 20.31 -5.29
CA SER A 84 -7.19 20.11 -4.08
C SER A 84 -6.99 18.76 -3.37
N ASN A 85 -6.37 17.80 -4.06
CA ASN A 85 -6.08 16.46 -3.53
C ASN A 85 -4.60 16.26 -3.18
N MET A 86 -3.70 17.17 -3.60
CA MET A 86 -2.27 17.03 -3.36
C MET A 86 -1.96 17.09 -1.85
N GLY A 87 -1.07 16.22 -1.38
CA GLY A 87 -0.69 16.13 0.04
C GLY A 87 -1.65 15.30 0.91
N ASP A 88 -2.79 14.87 0.37
CA ASP A 88 -3.73 14.00 1.05
C ASP A 88 -4.06 12.76 0.20
N LEU A 89 -3.25 11.72 0.41
CA LEU A 89 -3.38 10.42 -0.26
C LEU A 89 -4.75 9.75 -0.04
N THR A 90 -5.52 10.15 0.99
CA THR A 90 -6.85 9.58 1.24
C THR A 90 -7.87 10.04 0.20
N LYS A 91 -7.77 11.29 -0.30
CA LYS A 91 -8.67 11.87 -1.32
C LYS A 91 -8.56 11.20 -2.69
N VAL A 92 -7.41 10.58 -2.97
CA VAL A 92 -7.17 9.78 -4.18
C VAL A 92 -7.36 8.28 -3.94
N GLY A 93 -7.75 7.87 -2.73
CA GLY A 93 -7.97 6.47 -2.39
C GLY A 93 -6.71 5.62 -2.57
N TRP A 94 -5.55 6.18 -2.21
CA TRP A 94 -4.26 5.52 -2.33
C TRP A 94 -4.21 4.22 -1.52
N SER A 95 -3.59 3.19 -2.08
CA SER A 95 -3.40 1.88 -1.46
C SER A 95 -2.11 1.26 -1.97
N ARG A 96 -1.46 0.43 -1.15
CA ARG A 96 -0.13 -0.14 -1.38
C ARG A 96 -0.14 -1.61 -1.04
N ALA A 97 0.51 -2.44 -1.85
CA ALA A 97 0.56 -3.88 -1.64
C ALA A 97 1.43 -4.27 -0.43
N SER A 98 2.52 -3.56 -0.20
CA SER A 98 3.44 -3.77 0.91
C SER A 98 3.86 -2.43 1.54
N ARG A 99 4.50 -2.51 2.71
CA ARG A 99 5.23 -1.41 3.34
C ARG A 99 6.66 -1.90 3.49
N THR A 100 7.57 -1.33 2.72
CA THR A 100 9.00 -1.64 2.84
C THR A 100 9.64 -0.75 3.89
N ASP A 101 10.56 -1.34 4.66
CA ASP A 101 11.34 -0.61 5.65
C ASP A 101 12.41 0.25 4.99
N LYS A 102 13.08 1.08 5.81
CA LYS A 102 14.19 1.93 5.37
C LYS A 102 15.27 1.08 4.70
N GLY A 103 15.72 1.51 3.52
CA GLY A 103 16.79 0.84 2.77
C GLY A 103 16.34 -0.35 1.93
N VAL A 104 15.12 -0.87 2.12
CA VAL A 104 14.64 -2.05 1.37
C VAL A 104 14.29 -1.68 -0.07
N HIS A 105 14.88 -2.40 -1.02
CA HIS A 105 14.61 -2.25 -2.46
C HIS A 105 13.32 -2.97 -2.86
N SER A 106 12.81 -2.66 -4.06
CA SER A 106 11.68 -3.40 -4.63
C SER A 106 11.76 -3.48 -6.14
N LEU A 107 11.45 -4.65 -6.70
CA LEU A 107 11.37 -4.84 -8.15
C LEU A 107 9.95 -4.64 -8.70
N ALA A 108 8.92 -4.99 -7.91
CA ALA A 108 7.54 -5.03 -8.36
C ALA A 108 6.54 -4.71 -7.23
N SER A 109 6.69 -3.55 -6.58
CA SER A 109 5.67 -3.05 -5.64
C SER A 109 4.46 -2.50 -6.41
N VAL A 110 3.26 -2.73 -5.89
CA VAL A 110 2.03 -2.19 -6.47
C VAL A 110 1.45 -1.07 -5.60
N VAL A 111 1.15 0.05 -6.22
CA VAL A 111 0.41 1.18 -5.63
C VAL A 111 -0.82 1.46 -6.48
N ALA A 112 -1.99 1.54 -5.86
CA ALA A 112 -3.23 1.85 -6.57
C ALA A 112 -3.91 3.12 -6.05
N LEU A 113 -4.33 3.99 -6.95
CA LEU A 113 -4.91 5.30 -6.68
C LEU A 113 -5.97 5.67 -7.74
N LYS A 114 -6.80 6.66 -7.44
CA LYS A 114 -7.70 7.29 -8.41
C LYS A 114 -6.95 8.45 -9.06
N MET A 115 -6.64 8.31 -10.34
CA MET A 115 -5.83 9.24 -11.12
C MET A 115 -6.68 9.86 -12.24
N LEU A 116 -6.42 11.12 -12.58
CA LEU A 116 -6.90 11.73 -13.81
C LEU A 116 -6.07 11.22 -14.98
N VAL A 117 -6.72 10.61 -15.95
CA VAL A 117 -6.09 10.05 -17.15
C VAL A 117 -6.83 10.52 -18.40
N PRO A 118 -6.16 10.64 -19.55
CA PRO A 118 -6.78 11.00 -20.81
C PRO A 118 -8.00 10.11 -21.13
N GLU A 119 -9.12 10.76 -21.41
CA GLU A 119 -10.40 10.16 -21.77
C GLU A 119 -10.46 9.76 -23.24
N SER A 120 -9.51 10.20 -24.08
CA SER A 120 -9.44 9.82 -25.49
C SER A 120 -9.67 8.31 -25.63
N GLY A 121 -10.81 7.96 -26.24
CA GLY A 121 -11.41 6.63 -26.19
C GLY A 121 -10.36 5.53 -26.24
N ASP A 122 -10.41 4.66 -25.24
CA ASP A 122 -9.54 3.49 -25.12
C ASP A 122 -8.05 3.76 -24.84
N THR A 123 -7.68 4.76 -24.01
CA THR A 123 -6.31 4.93 -23.50
C THR A 123 -5.68 3.59 -23.04
N PHE A 124 -6.42 2.80 -22.26
CA PHE A 124 -5.99 1.48 -21.80
C PHE A 124 -6.37 0.31 -22.74
N ALA A 125 -7.14 0.51 -23.80
CA ALA A 125 -7.31 -0.54 -24.80
C ALA A 125 -6.22 -0.45 -25.88
N ALA A 126 -5.75 0.75 -26.20
CA ALA A 126 -4.61 0.98 -27.09
C ALA A 126 -3.24 0.78 -26.39
N ASP A 127 -3.18 0.93 -25.07
CA ASP A 127 -2.00 0.68 -24.23
C ASP A 127 -2.44 -0.04 -22.93
N PRO A 128 -2.73 -1.36 -22.99
CA PRO A 128 -3.21 -2.14 -21.83
C PRO A 128 -2.29 -2.09 -20.61
N GLU A 129 -0.98 -2.04 -20.86
CA GLU A 129 0.04 -1.93 -19.82
C GLU A 129 0.26 -0.47 -19.36
N GLY A 130 -0.34 0.51 -20.03
CA GLY A 130 -0.19 1.94 -19.74
C GLY A 130 1.26 2.41 -19.69
N ILE A 131 2.11 1.87 -20.58
CA ILE A 131 3.54 2.19 -20.66
C ILE A 131 3.76 3.69 -20.94
N GLN A 132 2.87 4.32 -21.71
CA GLN A 132 3.00 5.74 -22.03
C GLN A 132 2.70 6.64 -20.82
N ILE A 133 1.74 6.23 -19.99
CA ILE A 133 1.44 6.89 -18.72
C ILE A 133 2.61 6.71 -17.76
N ALA A 134 3.10 5.48 -17.61
CA ALA A 134 4.26 5.16 -16.79
C ALA A 134 5.50 5.97 -17.22
N SER A 135 5.78 6.05 -18.52
CA SER A 135 6.86 6.85 -19.09
C SER A 135 6.73 8.33 -18.75
N SER A 136 5.52 8.89 -18.85
CA SER A 136 5.27 10.30 -18.51
C SER A 136 5.52 10.57 -17.03
N ILE A 137 5.07 9.69 -16.13
CA ILE A 137 5.38 9.79 -14.69
C ILE A 137 6.89 9.69 -14.45
N ASN A 138 7.58 8.77 -15.13
CA ASN A 138 9.02 8.54 -15.00
C ASN A 138 9.88 9.77 -15.35
N LYS A 139 9.44 10.65 -16.25
CA LYS A 139 10.15 11.91 -16.56
C LYS A 139 10.31 12.82 -15.35
N HIS A 140 9.42 12.69 -14.36
CA HIS A 140 9.41 13.51 -13.14
C HIS A 140 9.91 12.75 -11.91
N LEU A 141 10.32 11.48 -12.07
CA LEU A 141 10.87 10.65 -11.01
C LEU A 141 12.41 10.66 -11.02
N PRO A 142 13.06 10.56 -9.85
CA PRO A 142 14.51 10.37 -9.78
C PRO A 142 14.90 9.02 -10.38
N ASN A 143 16.17 8.87 -10.79
CA ASN A 143 16.62 7.71 -11.58
C ASN A 143 16.46 6.34 -10.91
N ASN A 144 16.39 6.33 -9.58
CA ASN A 144 16.27 5.17 -8.72
C ASN A 144 14.82 4.79 -8.37
N ILE A 145 13.81 5.46 -8.93
CA ILE A 145 12.40 5.06 -8.85
C ILE A 145 11.84 4.98 -10.26
N ARG A 146 11.16 3.89 -10.59
CA ARG A 146 10.52 3.68 -11.90
C ARG A 146 9.13 3.10 -11.76
N VAL A 147 8.18 3.69 -12.47
CA VAL A 147 6.90 3.07 -12.80
C VAL A 147 7.13 2.19 -14.04
N LEU A 148 6.87 0.90 -13.90
CA LEU A 148 7.03 -0.08 -14.97
C LEU A 148 5.79 -0.13 -15.86
N SER A 149 4.61 -0.10 -15.24
CA SER A 149 3.31 -0.14 -15.93
C SER A 149 2.25 0.60 -15.12
N CYS A 150 1.17 0.99 -15.80
CA CYS A 150 -0.01 1.60 -15.21
C CYS A 150 -1.24 0.92 -15.81
N GLN A 151 -1.97 0.16 -15.00
CA GLN A 151 -3.13 -0.59 -15.49
C GLN A 151 -4.43 -0.04 -14.89
N ARG A 152 -5.50 -0.04 -15.68
CA ARG A 152 -6.84 0.28 -15.18
C ARG A 152 -7.36 -0.89 -14.35
N VAL A 153 -7.92 -0.58 -13.18
CA VAL A 153 -8.48 -1.58 -12.27
C VAL A 153 -9.90 -1.21 -11.82
N PRO A 154 -10.69 -2.17 -11.28
CA PRO A 154 -12.00 -1.88 -10.71
C PRO A 154 -11.94 -0.82 -9.60
N LYS A 155 -13.03 -0.06 -9.43
CA LYS A 155 -13.10 1.02 -8.42
C LYS A 155 -12.87 0.54 -6.98
N SER A 156 -13.22 -0.72 -6.70
CA SER A 156 -13.04 -1.40 -5.40
C SER A 156 -11.64 -1.92 -5.16
N PHE A 157 -10.75 -1.91 -6.17
CA PHE A 157 -9.42 -2.50 -6.06
C PHE A 157 -8.59 -1.84 -4.96
N ARG A 158 -8.03 -2.65 -4.06
CA ARG A 158 -7.14 -2.26 -2.95
C ARG A 158 -5.91 -3.14 -2.97
N ALA A 159 -4.77 -2.57 -3.34
CA ALA A 159 -3.51 -3.30 -3.54
C ALA A 159 -3.10 -4.16 -2.33
N ARG A 160 -3.36 -3.72 -1.10
CA ARG A 160 -3.04 -4.49 0.11
C ARG A 160 -3.87 -5.76 0.26
N GLN A 161 -5.18 -5.65 0.05
CA GLN A 161 -6.15 -6.71 0.31
C GLN A 161 -6.13 -7.77 -0.79
N GLN A 162 -5.76 -7.38 -2.00
CA GLN A 162 -5.73 -8.26 -3.18
C GLN A 162 -4.35 -8.86 -3.46
N ALA A 163 -3.33 -8.54 -2.66
CA ALA A 163 -2.06 -9.23 -2.71
C ALA A 163 -2.19 -10.58 -1.98
N ALA A 164 -2.20 -11.67 -2.74
CA ALA A 164 -2.30 -13.03 -2.22
C ALA A 164 -1.01 -13.44 -1.49
N ASP A 165 0.13 -13.31 -2.17
CA ASP A 165 1.45 -13.59 -1.63
C ASP A 165 2.41 -12.42 -1.88
N ARG A 166 3.59 -12.51 -1.25
CA ARG A 166 4.68 -11.55 -1.42
C ARG A 166 5.99 -12.33 -1.42
N ARG A 167 6.75 -12.24 -2.52
CA ARG A 167 8.07 -12.83 -2.64
C ARG A 167 9.15 -11.80 -2.33
N TYR A 168 10.09 -12.17 -1.46
CA TYR A 168 11.28 -11.39 -1.16
C TYR A 168 12.52 -12.21 -1.45
N GLU A 169 13.55 -11.55 -1.98
CA GLU A 169 14.86 -12.13 -2.23
C GLU A 169 15.89 -11.35 -1.42
N TYR A 170 16.72 -12.06 -0.67
CA TYR A 170 17.79 -11.49 0.13
C TYR A 170 19.14 -11.84 -0.50
N PHE A 171 19.86 -10.81 -0.94
CA PHE A 171 21.23 -10.93 -1.40
C PHE A 171 22.16 -10.74 -0.21
N LEU A 172 22.84 -11.81 0.19
CA LEU A 172 23.78 -11.81 1.29
C LEU A 172 25.18 -12.20 0.80
N PRO A 173 26.25 -11.51 1.23
CA PRO A 173 27.60 -11.97 0.99
C PRO A 173 27.83 -13.34 1.62
N ALA A 174 28.44 -14.27 0.88
CA ALA A 174 28.61 -15.67 1.28
C ALA A 174 29.33 -15.84 2.64
N TRP A 175 30.28 -14.94 2.94
CA TRP A 175 31.02 -14.95 4.21
C TRP A 175 30.14 -14.73 5.45
N VAL A 176 28.95 -14.13 5.31
CA VAL A 176 27.99 -13.94 6.43
C VAL A 176 27.52 -15.29 7.00
N ILE A 177 27.47 -16.32 6.14
CA ILE A 177 27.10 -17.68 6.51
C ILE A 177 28.32 -18.61 6.60
N GLY A 178 29.53 -18.01 6.68
CA GLY A 178 30.79 -18.73 6.81
C GLY A 178 31.26 -19.43 5.53
N ILE A 179 30.72 -19.07 4.35
CA ILE A 179 31.23 -19.58 3.08
C ILE A 179 32.40 -18.71 2.63
N ALA A 180 33.60 -19.28 2.60
CA ALA A 180 34.86 -18.54 2.36
C ALA A 180 35.55 -18.94 1.04
N GLY A 181 35.19 -20.07 0.44
CA GLY A 181 35.82 -20.60 -0.76
C GLY A 181 37.17 -21.29 -0.51
N GLU A 182 37.53 -21.52 0.75
CA GLU A 182 38.79 -22.17 1.15
C GLU A 182 38.67 -23.71 1.21
N ASP A 183 37.51 -24.20 1.63
CA ASP A 183 37.19 -25.63 1.73
C ASP A 183 35.78 -25.89 1.16
N ALA A 184 35.75 -26.60 0.04
CA ALA A 184 34.53 -26.86 -0.70
C ALA A 184 33.55 -27.78 0.05
N ASP A 185 34.05 -28.77 0.80
CA ASP A 185 33.22 -29.72 1.53
C ASP A 185 32.56 -29.03 2.74
N GLU A 186 33.33 -28.21 3.43
CA GLU A 186 32.85 -27.42 4.56
C GLU A 186 31.82 -26.35 4.11
N ASP A 187 32.08 -25.65 3.01
CA ASP A 187 31.15 -24.67 2.45
C ASP A 187 29.85 -25.35 1.99
N ALA A 188 29.92 -26.52 1.37
CA ALA A 188 28.75 -27.32 1.00
C ALA A 188 27.93 -27.73 2.24
N ARG A 189 28.60 -28.12 3.33
CA ARG A 189 27.95 -28.45 4.61
C ARG A 189 27.24 -27.25 5.22
N ARG A 190 27.86 -26.07 5.22
CA ARG A 190 27.23 -24.82 5.72
C ARG A 190 26.01 -24.43 4.90
N LEU A 191 26.10 -24.54 3.58
CA LEU A 191 24.98 -24.26 2.68
C LEU A 191 23.83 -25.26 2.88
N LYS A 192 24.14 -26.54 3.10
CA LYS A 192 23.13 -27.57 3.42
C LYS A 192 22.41 -27.24 4.72
N LEU A 193 23.15 -26.91 5.78
CA LEU A 193 22.59 -26.53 7.07
C LEU A 193 21.64 -25.32 6.95
N LEU A 194 22.05 -24.29 6.19
CA LEU A 194 21.20 -23.13 5.94
C LEU A 194 19.89 -23.52 5.22
N ARG A 195 19.98 -24.36 4.20
CA ARG A 195 18.80 -24.84 3.45
C ARG A 195 17.84 -25.61 4.35
N GLU A 196 18.35 -26.51 5.19
CA GLU A 196 17.55 -27.28 6.14
C GLU A 196 16.87 -26.35 7.17
N ALA A 197 17.60 -25.38 7.70
CA ALA A 197 17.05 -24.39 8.62
C ALA A 197 15.93 -23.56 7.96
N LEU A 198 16.14 -23.05 6.74
CA LEU A 198 15.12 -22.31 5.99
C LEU A 198 13.90 -23.18 5.66
N LYS A 199 14.11 -24.46 5.33
CA LYS A 199 13.02 -25.41 5.06
C LYS A 199 12.11 -25.58 6.28
N SER A 200 12.68 -25.57 7.48
CA SER A 200 11.91 -25.65 8.73
C SER A 200 10.98 -24.44 8.98
N MET A 201 11.20 -23.33 8.28
CA MET A 201 10.36 -22.13 8.39
C MET A 201 9.13 -22.16 7.45
N GLU A 202 9.06 -23.10 6.51
CA GLU A 202 7.91 -23.21 5.61
C GLU A 202 6.64 -23.66 6.37
N GLY A 203 5.48 -23.24 5.86
CA GLY A 203 4.18 -23.53 6.47
C GLY A 203 3.76 -22.54 7.56
N THR A 204 2.83 -22.98 8.41
CA THR A 204 2.21 -22.14 9.44
C THR A 204 2.95 -22.29 10.76
N ASN A 205 3.78 -21.31 11.10
CA ASN A 205 4.59 -21.31 12.33
C ASN A 205 4.34 -20.05 13.17
N ALA A 206 4.63 -20.13 14.47
CA ALA A 206 4.49 -19.01 15.40
C ALA A 206 5.74 -18.10 15.35
N PHE A 207 5.75 -17.10 14.47
CA PHE A 207 6.89 -16.18 14.28
C PHE A 207 6.94 -14.98 15.24
N HIS A 208 6.36 -15.09 16.44
CA HIS A 208 6.32 -13.98 17.41
C HIS A 208 7.73 -13.51 17.85
N ASN A 209 8.73 -14.39 17.83
CA ASN A 209 10.12 -14.05 18.12
C ASN A 209 10.87 -13.38 16.94
N LEU A 210 10.32 -13.42 15.72
CA LEU A 210 10.89 -12.78 14.53
C LEU A 210 10.25 -11.42 14.24
N THR A 211 9.51 -10.86 15.20
CA THR A 211 8.90 -9.54 15.09
C THR A 211 9.11 -8.73 16.37
N SER A 212 9.16 -7.41 16.25
CA SER A 212 9.28 -6.54 17.42
C SER A 212 7.92 -6.39 18.13
N MET A 213 7.81 -6.95 19.35
CA MET A 213 6.61 -6.90 20.20
C MET A 213 6.13 -5.49 20.56
N SER A 214 6.99 -4.45 20.43
CA SER A 214 6.62 -3.07 20.74
C SER A 214 5.44 -2.53 19.89
N GLN A 215 5.17 -3.18 18.75
CA GLN A 215 4.05 -2.83 17.87
C GLN A 215 2.70 -3.46 18.28
N TYR A 216 2.71 -4.44 19.19
CA TYR A 216 1.53 -5.21 19.60
C TYR A 216 1.22 -5.14 21.10
N SER A 217 2.22 -4.88 21.94
CA SER A 217 1.97 -4.54 23.34
C SER A 217 1.45 -3.11 23.40
N LYS A 218 0.12 -2.93 23.43
CA LYS A 218 -0.44 -1.77 24.10
C LYS A 218 0.13 -1.82 25.50
N ARG A 219 1.14 -0.97 25.78
CA ARG A 219 1.57 -0.71 27.14
C ARG A 219 0.31 -0.20 27.82
N ASN A 220 -0.38 -1.08 28.54
CA ASN A 220 -1.46 -0.68 29.42
C ASN A 220 -0.81 0.36 30.32
N ASN A 221 -1.13 1.62 30.08
CA ASN A 221 -0.85 2.67 31.04
C ASN A 221 -1.88 2.42 32.15
N SER A 222 -1.62 1.36 32.93
CA SER A 222 -2.45 0.94 34.02
C SER A 222 -2.53 2.12 34.95
N PHE A 223 -3.73 2.68 35.02
CA PHE A 223 -4.31 3.32 36.18
C PHE A 223 -3.33 3.42 37.35
N ARG A 224 -2.65 4.57 37.46
CA ARG A 224 -2.15 5.00 38.76
C ARG A 224 -3.37 5.18 39.64
N PHE A 225 -3.71 4.15 40.41
CA PHE A 225 -4.64 4.26 41.52
C PHE A 225 -4.04 5.30 42.47
N SER A 226 -4.49 6.55 42.37
CA SER A 226 -4.23 7.55 43.39
C SER A 226 -4.97 7.05 44.62
N SER A 227 -4.21 6.59 45.62
CA SER A 227 -4.73 6.30 46.96
C SER A 227 -5.18 7.62 47.58
N ARG A 228 -6.38 8.06 47.20
CA ARG A 228 -7.02 9.21 47.81
C ARG A 228 -7.40 8.80 49.23
N SER A 229 -6.55 9.22 50.16
CA SER A 229 -6.73 9.10 51.61
C SER A 229 -8.16 9.46 51.98
N LYS A 230 -8.91 8.49 52.53
CA LYS A 230 -10.19 8.72 53.18
C LYS A 230 -9.90 9.33 54.55
N ASN A 231 -10.05 10.64 54.65
CA ASN A 231 -10.38 11.27 55.93
C ASN A 231 -11.32 12.44 55.67
N ALA A 232 -12.61 12.17 55.78
CA ALA A 232 -13.62 13.19 56.03
C ALA A 232 -14.70 12.59 56.92
N HIS A 233 -14.72 13.05 58.16
CA HIS A 233 -15.73 12.79 59.16
C HIS A 233 -17.13 13.24 58.69
N PHE A 234 -18.12 12.39 58.98
CA PHE A 234 -19.42 12.73 59.57
C PHE A 234 -20.18 13.96 59.03
N ASN A 235 -21.26 13.77 58.27
CA ASN A 235 -22.63 13.79 58.81
C ASN A 235 -23.70 13.40 57.76
N ARG A 236 -24.68 12.60 58.19
CA ARG A 236 -26.00 12.42 57.53
C ARG A 236 -26.88 13.64 57.85
N PRO A 237 -27.99 13.97 57.11
CA PRO A 237 -29.01 13.04 56.62
C PRO A 237 -29.59 13.34 55.20
N LYS A 238 -30.31 12.36 54.64
CA LYS A 238 -31.36 12.50 53.58
C LYS A 238 -32.74 12.53 54.29
N PRO A 239 -33.93 12.74 53.67
CA PRO A 239 -34.30 13.07 52.26
C PRO A 239 -35.39 14.17 52.12
N GLY A 240 -35.73 14.55 50.88
CA GLY A 240 -37.12 14.89 50.48
C GLY A 240 -37.37 16.28 49.88
N GLY A 241 -38.20 16.33 48.83
CA GLY A 241 -39.07 17.47 48.51
C GLY A 241 -38.85 18.18 47.18
N ASP A 242 -39.79 17.94 46.26
CA ASP A 242 -40.21 18.64 45.02
C ASP A 242 -39.75 20.08 44.73
N GLY A 243 -39.56 20.39 43.45
CA GLY A 243 -39.45 21.77 42.95
C GLY A 243 -39.07 21.89 41.47
N ASP A 244 -40.01 22.42 40.69
CA ASP A 244 -40.03 22.69 39.25
C ASP A 244 -39.06 23.81 38.76
N VAL A 245 -39.00 23.97 37.42
CA VAL A 245 -38.68 25.16 36.61
C VAL A 245 -37.34 25.19 35.83
N THR A 246 -37.50 25.18 34.50
CA THR A 246 -36.73 25.72 33.32
C THR A 246 -35.39 26.46 33.55
N GLU A 247 -34.37 26.42 32.68
CA GLU A 247 -34.34 26.96 31.30
C GLU A 247 -32.92 26.80 30.66
N GLN A 248 -32.87 26.57 29.33
CA GLN A 248 -31.93 27.07 28.30
C GLN A 248 -30.37 26.99 28.36
N THR A 249 -29.84 26.48 27.22
CA THR A 249 -28.61 26.86 26.48
C THR A 249 -27.26 26.47 27.12
N THR A 250 -26.19 26.01 26.45
CA THR A 250 -25.64 26.06 25.08
C THR A 250 -24.77 24.79 24.87
N GLY A 251 -24.64 24.22 23.68
CA GLY A 251 -23.43 24.46 22.88
C GLY A 251 -22.40 23.31 22.90
N ASP A 252 -22.52 22.43 21.91
CA ASP A 252 -21.44 21.98 21.01
C ASP A 252 -20.40 20.88 21.39
N VAL A 253 -20.10 20.10 20.34
CA VAL A 253 -18.94 19.24 20.00
C VAL A 253 -18.70 17.90 20.73
N SER A 254 -19.26 16.85 20.11
CA SER A 254 -18.54 15.69 19.50
C SER A 254 -17.16 15.28 20.04
N THR A 255 -17.07 14.08 20.61
CA THR A 255 -16.13 13.03 20.14
C THR A 255 -16.56 11.67 20.72
N ALA A 256 -17.29 10.87 19.95
CA ALA A 256 -17.45 9.44 20.19
C ALA A 256 -16.65 8.68 19.13
N ALA A 257 -15.51 8.12 19.53
CA ALA A 257 -14.79 7.14 18.75
C ALA A 257 -15.54 5.80 18.84
N THR A 258 -16.34 5.48 17.83
CA THR A 258 -16.95 4.15 17.71
C THR A 258 -15.88 3.16 17.28
N ALA A 259 -15.39 2.38 18.24
CA ALA A 259 -14.68 1.14 17.98
C ALA A 259 -15.71 0.09 17.52
N LEU A 260 -15.57 -0.40 16.29
CA LEU A 260 -16.31 -1.58 15.83
C LEU A 260 -15.53 -2.82 16.27
N THR A 261 -16.21 -3.65 17.05
CA THR A 261 -15.82 -4.98 17.49
C THR A 261 -16.15 -5.99 16.39
N ASP A 262 -15.16 -6.81 16.01
CA ASP A 262 -15.40 -8.04 15.25
C ASP A 262 -15.89 -9.11 16.23
N GLU A 263 -17.12 -9.57 16.05
CA GLU A 263 -17.59 -10.85 16.57
C GLU A 263 -17.98 -11.78 15.41
N GLU A 264 -17.43 -12.99 15.54
CA GLU A 264 -17.92 -14.31 15.15
C GLU A 264 -18.64 -14.47 13.79
N LEU A 265 -17.99 -15.24 12.91
CA LEU A 265 -18.71 -16.07 11.96
C LEU A 265 -18.29 -17.53 12.14
N SER A 266 -19.29 -18.30 12.55
CA SER A 266 -19.33 -19.73 12.74
C SER A 266 -19.07 -20.51 11.46
N SER A 267 -18.59 -21.73 11.66
CA SER A 267 -18.65 -22.87 10.75
C SER A 267 -20.01 -23.05 10.10
N ASP A 268 -20.03 -23.35 8.79
CA ASP A 268 -20.54 -24.64 8.29
C ASP A 268 -20.33 -24.78 6.76
N ASP A 269 -19.83 -25.97 6.42
CA ASP A 269 -20.05 -26.78 5.22
C ASP A 269 -19.80 -26.23 3.80
N VAL A 270 -18.82 -26.82 3.12
CA VAL A 270 -18.98 -27.36 1.75
C VAL A 270 -17.92 -28.43 1.46
N SER A 271 -18.33 -29.68 1.64
CA SER A 271 -18.25 -30.75 0.64
C SER A 271 -16.96 -30.84 -0.22
N SER A 272 -16.14 -31.81 0.16
CA SER A 272 -15.15 -32.50 -0.68
C SER A 272 -15.74 -33.05 -1.98
N SER A 273 -15.15 -32.70 -3.12
CA SER A 273 -15.25 -33.51 -4.35
C SER A 273 -13.88 -34.03 -4.74
N VAL A 274 -13.84 -35.35 -4.72
CA VAL A 274 -12.77 -36.28 -5.08
C VAL A 274 -12.50 -36.16 -6.58
N ILE A 275 -11.22 -36.03 -6.98
CA ILE A 275 -10.80 -36.31 -8.36
C ILE A 275 -9.82 -37.49 -8.28
N SER A 276 -10.30 -38.61 -8.81
CA SER A 276 -9.60 -39.85 -9.06
C SER A 276 -8.55 -39.65 -10.15
N SER A 277 -7.32 -40.07 -9.86
CA SER A 277 -6.28 -40.36 -10.84
C SER A 277 -6.42 -41.83 -11.24
N ASP A 278 -6.79 -42.08 -12.50
CA ASP A 278 -6.71 -43.41 -13.11
C ASP A 278 -5.27 -43.66 -13.58
N ASP A 279 -4.78 -44.84 -13.18
CA ASP A 279 -3.57 -45.51 -13.62
C ASP A 279 -3.76 -46.06 -15.05
N GLU A 280 -2.76 -45.88 -15.92
CA GLU A 280 -2.48 -46.84 -17.00
C GLU A 280 -0.96 -47.09 -17.04
N GLU A 281 -0.57 -48.24 -16.48
CA GLU A 281 0.66 -48.95 -16.81
C GLU A 281 0.48 -49.65 -18.16
N GLY A 282 1.48 -49.54 -19.03
CA GLY A 282 1.60 -50.29 -20.28
C GLY A 282 3.05 -50.68 -20.47
N GLU A 283 3.34 -51.93 -20.13
CA GLU A 283 4.65 -52.59 -20.19
C GLU A 283 5.14 -52.79 -21.64
N GLU A 284 6.46 -52.84 -21.74
CA GLU A 284 7.28 -53.19 -22.90
C GLU A 284 7.18 -54.69 -23.19
N GLU A 285 7.06 -55.09 -24.45
CA GLU A 285 7.63 -56.36 -24.93
C GLU A 285 8.29 -56.17 -26.30
N GLU A 286 9.60 -56.31 -26.27
CA GLU A 286 10.52 -56.51 -27.38
C GLU A 286 10.79 -58.02 -27.46
N GLU A 287 10.58 -58.67 -28.61
CA GLU A 287 11.53 -59.65 -29.15
C GLU A 287 11.15 -60.07 -30.58
N GLY A 288 12.14 -59.98 -31.46
CA GLY A 288 12.15 -60.64 -32.75
C GLY A 288 13.09 -61.84 -32.73
N ALA A 289 12.63 -62.91 -33.38
CA ALA A 289 13.31 -64.16 -33.77
C ALA A 289 13.33 -65.31 -32.75
#